data_AF-X0QP93-F1
#
_entry.id   AF-X0QP93-F1
#
_cell.length_a   1.000
_cell.length_b   1.000
_cell.length_c   1.000
_cell.angle_alpha   90.00
_cell.angle_beta   90.00
_cell.angle_gamma   90.00
#
_symmetry.space_group_name_H-M   'P 1'
#
loop_
_entity.id
_entity.type
_entity.pdbx_description
1 polymer ?
#
loop_
_entity_poly.entity_id
_entity_poly.type
_entity_poly.pdbx_seq_one_letter_code
_entity_poly.pdbx_strand_id
1 'polypeptide(L)'
;MLLTATPEQLGAQSHFARLRLLDPDRFDDLDEFIDGQEAFAETAAVAGVLIEEKPLNEGQIAALSSLLDISIEELSSINEDEKLRTHALNELLDRHGTGRILFRNTRESVKGFYGRSSQPYPLPLPEAWKDSYQTNGKLREQLWGEENQPDGGWLEDDHVFLG
;
A
#
# COMPACT_ATOMS: atom_id res chain seq x y z
N MET A 1 -8.51 10.32 17.48
CA MET A 1 -7.74 9.30 16.75
C MET A 1 -8.59 8.81 15.60
N LEU A 2 -8.15 8.97 14.34
CA LEU A 2 -8.92 8.59 13.15
C LEU A 2 -8.36 7.27 12.61
N LEU A 3 -9.19 6.23 12.50
CA LEU A 3 -8.82 4.95 11.90
C LEU A 3 -9.46 4.83 10.51
N THR A 4 -8.67 4.48 9.49
CA THR A 4 -9.16 4.24 8.13
C THR A 4 -8.46 3.02 7.54
N ALA A 5 -9.22 2.12 6.92
CA ALA A 5 -8.70 0.86 6.39
C ALA A 5 -7.96 1.05 5.05
N THR A 6 -8.31 2.08 4.28
CA THR A 6 -7.79 2.32 2.93
C THR A 6 -7.88 3.81 2.57
N PRO A 7 -6.94 4.64 3.07
CA PRO A 7 -7.01 6.09 2.83
C PRO A 7 -6.92 6.45 1.34
N GLU A 8 -6.15 5.71 0.55
CA GLU A 8 -5.91 5.98 -0.87
C GLU A 8 -6.93 5.37 -1.85
N GLN A 9 -7.67 4.31 -1.47
CA GLN A 9 -8.62 3.69 -2.40
C GLN A 9 -9.79 4.60 -2.79
N LEU A 10 -10.05 5.63 -1.98
CA LEU A 10 -11.10 6.62 -2.21
C LEU A 10 -10.57 7.90 -2.90
N GLY A 11 -9.30 7.89 -3.33
CA GLY A 11 -8.66 9.00 -4.04
C GLY A 11 -8.07 10.08 -3.12
N ALA A 12 -7.09 10.84 -3.63
CA ALA A 12 -6.33 11.87 -2.93
C ALA A 12 -7.22 12.94 -2.27
N GLN A 13 -8.33 13.31 -2.93
CA GLN A 13 -9.31 14.27 -2.41
C GLN A 13 -9.99 13.81 -1.11
N SER A 14 -10.33 12.52 -1.01
CA SER A 14 -10.96 11.97 0.21
C SER A 14 -9.98 11.92 1.38
N HIS A 15 -8.70 11.71 1.10
CA HIS A 15 -7.63 11.70 2.07
C HIS A 15 -7.36 13.12 2.58
N PHE A 16 -7.23 14.10 1.67
CA PHE A 16 -7.10 15.51 2.00
C PHE A 16 -8.25 16.01 2.88
N ALA A 17 -9.51 15.71 2.52
CA ALA A 17 -10.66 16.13 3.32
C ALA A 17 -10.61 15.59 4.76
N ARG A 18 -10.11 14.37 4.97
CA ARG A 18 -9.94 13.79 6.30
C ARG A 18 -8.80 14.42 7.08
N LEU A 19 -7.68 14.74 6.41
CA LEU A 19 -6.55 15.44 7.02
C LEU A 19 -6.93 16.87 7.42
N ARG A 20 -7.71 17.57 6.58
CA ARG A 20 -8.27 18.89 6.89
C ARG A 20 -9.20 18.89 8.10
N LEU A 21 -9.91 17.79 8.37
CA LEU A 21 -10.69 17.66 9.62
C LEU A 21 -9.80 17.57 10.86
N LEU A 22 -8.55 17.13 10.72
CA LEU A 22 -7.60 17.02 11.83
C LEU A 22 -6.82 18.32 12.05
N ASP A 23 -6.41 18.97 10.97
CA ASP A 23 -5.62 20.20 11.01
C ASP A 23 -5.96 21.11 9.80
N PRO A 24 -6.98 21.96 9.91
CA PRO A 24 -7.45 22.77 8.79
C PRO A 24 -6.50 23.90 8.40
N ASP A 25 -5.61 24.34 9.31
CA ASP A 25 -4.61 25.37 9.03
C ASP A 25 -3.44 24.82 8.20
N ARG A 26 -3.16 23.52 8.34
CA ARG A 26 -2.12 22.83 7.55
C ARG A 26 -2.61 22.27 6.22
N PHE A 27 -3.90 21.94 6.12
CA PHE A 27 -4.51 21.31 4.94
C PHE A 27 -5.66 22.19 4.41
N ASP A 28 -5.33 23.37 3.92
CA ASP A 28 -6.27 24.38 3.43
C ASP A 28 -6.46 24.34 1.91
N ASP A 29 -5.39 24.06 1.16
CA ASP A 29 -5.37 23.94 -0.30
C ASP A 29 -5.11 22.50 -0.80
N LEU A 30 -5.93 22.07 -1.77
CA LEU A 30 -5.86 20.71 -2.32
C LEU A 30 -4.75 20.57 -3.37
N ASP A 31 -4.51 21.59 -4.17
CA ASP A 31 -3.53 21.54 -5.26
C ASP A 31 -2.11 21.56 -4.65
N GLU A 32 -1.87 22.42 -3.66
CA GLU A 32 -0.63 22.44 -2.88
C GLU A 32 -0.39 21.11 -2.15
N PHE A 33 -1.47 20.47 -1.66
CA PHE A 33 -1.37 19.13 -1.08
C PHE A 33 -0.95 18.08 -2.11
N ILE A 34 -1.52 18.09 -3.32
CA ILE A 34 -1.18 17.15 -4.39
C ILE A 34 0.27 17.34 -4.85
N ASP A 35 0.69 18.59 -5.09
CA ASP A 35 2.05 18.92 -5.49
C ASP A 35 3.07 18.49 -4.41
N GLY A 36 2.72 18.70 -3.14
CA GLY A 36 3.51 18.23 -2.00
C GLY A 36 3.61 16.69 -1.90
N GLN A 37 2.59 15.94 -2.36
CA GLN A 37 2.65 14.47 -2.39
C GLN A 37 3.65 13.93 -3.41
N GLU A 38 3.82 14.58 -4.58
CA GLU A 38 4.81 14.16 -5.57
C GLU A 38 6.25 14.36 -5.06
N ALA A 39 6.53 15.53 -4.48
CA ALA A 39 7.81 15.80 -3.83
C ALA A 39 8.08 14.82 -2.66
N PHE A 40 7.02 14.41 -1.95
CA PHE A 40 7.11 13.41 -0.90
C PHE A 40 7.44 12.01 -1.45
N ALA A 41 6.92 11.64 -2.63
CA ALA A 41 7.21 10.35 -3.25
C ALA A 41 8.69 10.19 -3.58
N GLU A 42 9.34 11.25 -4.09
CA GLU A 42 10.78 11.26 -4.34
C GLU A 42 11.59 11.12 -3.04
N THR A 43 11.17 11.85 -1.99
CA THR A 43 11.77 11.76 -0.64
C THR A 43 11.63 10.35 -0.07
N ALA A 44 10.46 9.73 -0.21
CA ALA A 44 10.18 8.39 0.27
C ALA A 44 11.02 7.33 -0.46
N ALA A 45 11.29 7.51 -1.75
CA ALA A 45 12.16 6.62 -2.52
C ALA A 45 13.60 6.63 -1.97
N VAL A 46 14.14 7.81 -1.65
CA VAL A 46 15.49 7.94 -1.06
C VAL A 46 15.52 7.35 0.37
N ALA A 47 14.50 7.65 1.18
CA ALA A 47 14.35 7.09 2.52
C ALA A 47 14.27 5.56 2.50
N GLY A 48 13.54 4.99 1.53
CA GLY A 48 13.42 3.54 1.35
C GLY A 48 14.78 2.89 1.09
N VAL A 49 15.59 3.47 0.22
CA VAL A 49 16.96 2.98 -0.04
C VAL A 49 17.80 3.05 1.23
N LEU A 50 17.71 4.15 2.00
CA LEU A 50 18.41 4.30 3.28
C LEU A 50 18.04 3.19 4.28
N ILE A 51 16.75 2.91 4.45
CA ILE A 51 16.20 1.88 5.36
C ILE A 51 16.58 0.46 4.92
N GLU A 52 16.61 0.19 3.61
CA GLU A 52 16.96 -1.12 3.05
C GLU A 52 18.48 -1.40 3.05
N GLU A 53 19.30 -0.49 3.60
CA GLU A 53 20.76 -0.62 3.64
C GLU A 53 21.41 -0.80 2.25
N LYS A 54 20.72 -0.37 1.19
CA LYS A 54 21.24 -0.40 -0.19
C LYS A 54 22.14 0.81 -0.49
N PRO A 55 23.14 0.66 -1.38
CA PRO A 55 23.97 1.79 -1.80
C PRO A 55 23.13 2.81 -2.59
N LEU A 56 23.29 4.09 -2.25
CA LEU A 56 22.68 5.21 -2.96
C LEU A 56 23.48 5.52 -4.24
N ASN A 57 22.76 5.84 -5.31
CA ASN A 57 23.37 6.36 -6.53
C ASN A 57 23.57 7.89 -6.47
N GLU A 58 24.30 8.45 -7.44
CA GLU A 58 24.61 9.89 -7.47
C GLU A 58 23.35 10.79 -7.50
N GLY A 59 22.31 10.38 -8.22
CA GLY A 59 21.04 11.11 -8.28
C GLY A 59 20.32 11.13 -6.93
N GLN A 60 20.35 10.02 -6.19
CA GLN A 60 19.78 9.92 -4.84
C GLN A 60 20.58 10.72 -3.82
N ILE A 61 21.91 10.78 -3.97
CA ILE A 61 22.78 11.60 -3.13
C ILE A 61 22.51 13.10 -3.39
N ALA A 62 22.32 13.51 -4.64
CA ALA A 62 21.96 14.88 -4.99
C ALA A 62 20.56 15.26 -4.45
N ALA A 63 19.59 14.36 -4.56
CA ALA A 63 18.26 14.56 -3.97
C ALA A 63 18.34 14.68 -2.45
N LEU A 64 19.09 13.79 -1.79
CA LEU A 64 19.30 13.83 -0.33
C LEU A 64 20.00 15.10 0.13
N SER A 65 20.99 15.57 -0.63
CA SER A 65 21.68 16.86 -0.42
C SER A 65 20.68 18.02 -0.44
N SER A 66 19.81 18.07 -1.45
CA SER A 66 18.78 19.10 -1.56
C SER A 66 17.73 19.02 -0.44
N LEU A 67 17.38 17.82 0.02
CA LEU A 67 16.36 17.60 1.05
C LEU A 67 16.85 17.94 2.46
N LEU A 68 18.14 17.71 2.74
CA LEU A 68 18.75 17.92 4.05
C LEU A 68 19.53 19.23 4.16
N ASP A 69 19.71 19.96 3.06
CA ASP A 69 20.57 21.15 2.98
C ASP A 69 22.02 20.84 3.42
N ILE A 70 22.52 19.67 3.02
CA ILE A 70 23.87 19.16 3.30
C ILE A 70 24.63 19.10 1.98
N SER A 71 25.92 19.43 1.96
CA SER A 71 26.71 19.39 0.74
C SER A 71 26.87 17.95 0.19
N ILE A 72 26.98 17.81 -1.13
CA ILE A 72 27.24 16.52 -1.78
C ILE A 72 28.58 15.94 -1.32
N GLU A 73 29.56 16.80 -1.03
CA GLU A 73 30.88 16.42 -0.53
C GLU A 73 30.80 15.71 0.83
N GLU A 74 29.97 16.22 1.74
CA GLU A 74 29.70 15.59 3.03
C GLU A 74 28.95 14.25 2.90
N LEU A 75 28.12 14.10 1.86
CA LEU A 75 27.38 12.87 1.59
C LEU A 75 28.15 11.88 0.71
N SER A 76 29.35 12.22 0.23
CA SER A 76 30.11 11.39 -0.70
C SER A 76 30.47 10.01 -0.13
N SER A 77 30.70 9.92 1.19
CA SER A 77 31.02 8.69 1.90
C SER A 77 29.80 7.97 2.49
N ILE A 78 28.57 8.39 2.18
CA ILE A 78 27.35 7.84 2.81
C ILE A 78 27.16 6.33 2.60
N ASN A 79 27.72 5.78 1.52
CA ASN A 79 27.66 4.36 1.23
C ASN A 79 28.67 3.53 2.04
N GLU A 80 29.69 4.16 2.61
CA GLU A 80 30.77 3.52 3.37
C GLU A 80 30.67 3.83 4.88
N ASP A 81 30.07 4.96 5.26
CA ASP A 81 29.91 5.41 6.63
C ASP A 81 28.48 5.18 7.14
N GLU A 82 28.32 4.13 7.95
CA GLU A 82 27.04 3.75 8.57
C GLU A 82 26.52 4.81 9.55
N LYS A 83 27.40 5.58 10.21
CA LYS A 83 26.97 6.65 11.11
C LYS A 83 26.39 7.82 10.31
N LEU A 84 27.05 8.18 9.22
CA LEU A 84 26.57 9.22 8.31
C LEU A 84 25.22 8.83 7.71
N ARG A 85 25.07 7.57 7.29
CA ARG A 85 23.81 7.02 6.79
C ARG A 85 22.69 7.10 7.83
N THR A 86 22.98 6.68 9.06
CA THR A 86 22.01 6.73 10.17
C THR A 86 21.63 8.16 10.52
N HIS A 87 22.59 9.08 10.52
CA HIS A 87 22.37 10.51 10.73
C HIS A 87 21.46 11.09 9.65
N ALA A 88 21.78 10.84 8.37
CA ALA A 88 20.98 11.30 7.25
C ALA A 88 19.55 10.76 7.30
N LEU A 89 19.36 9.50 7.66
CA LEU A 89 18.03 8.90 7.84
C LEU A 89 17.23 9.59 8.96
N ASN A 90 17.86 9.86 10.11
CA ASN A 90 17.19 10.52 11.23
C ASN A 90 16.79 11.97 10.89
N GLU A 91 17.69 12.74 10.26
CA GLU A 91 17.39 14.10 9.80
C GLU A 91 16.27 14.11 8.76
N LEU A 92 16.28 13.15 7.83
CA LEU A 92 15.24 13.01 6.82
C LEU A 92 13.87 12.73 7.46
N LEU A 93 13.84 11.86 8.48
CA LEU A 93 12.62 11.53 9.22
C LEU A 93 12.12 12.70 10.10
N ASP A 94 13.00 13.51 10.68
CA ASP A 94 12.57 14.63 11.53
C ASP A 94 12.03 15.81 10.70
N ARG A 95 12.67 16.10 9.55
CA ARG A 95 12.27 17.21 8.66
C ARG A 95 11.11 16.86 7.75
N HIS A 96 11.10 15.65 7.20
CA HIS A 96 10.17 15.23 6.15
C HIS A 96 9.25 14.08 6.57
N GLY A 97 9.35 13.61 7.82
CA GLY A 97 8.47 12.55 8.31
C GLY A 97 7.02 13.02 8.41
N THR A 98 6.11 12.31 7.73
CA THR A 98 4.67 12.33 8.03
C THR A 98 4.34 11.76 9.42
N GLY A 99 5.35 11.25 10.14
CA GLY A 99 5.28 10.42 11.35
C GLY A 99 4.62 11.04 12.57
N ARG A 100 4.21 12.31 12.54
CA ARG A 100 3.39 12.90 13.62
C ARG A 100 1.87 12.81 13.37
N ILE A 101 1.43 12.49 12.14
CA ILE A 101 -0.01 12.52 11.78
C ILE A 101 -0.50 11.18 11.21
N LEU A 102 0.32 10.43 10.47
CA LEU A 102 -0.13 9.22 9.79
C LEU A 102 0.82 8.03 9.98
N PHE A 103 0.30 6.96 10.58
CA PHE A 103 0.99 5.69 10.69
C PHE A 103 0.42 4.70 9.67
N ARG A 104 1.26 4.28 8.72
CA ARG A 104 0.91 3.23 7.76
C ARG A 104 1.79 2.01 7.97
N ASN A 105 1.20 0.93 8.44
CA ASN A 105 1.88 -0.36 8.51
C ASN A 105 1.53 -1.17 7.28
N THR A 106 2.54 -1.65 6.56
CA THR A 106 2.35 -2.63 5.49
C THR A 106 2.66 -4.02 6.05
N ARG A 107 2.07 -5.05 5.45
CA ARG A 107 2.39 -6.44 5.84
C ARG A 107 3.84 -6.82 5.51
N GLU A 108 4.46 -6.13 4.56
CA GLU A 108 5.85 -6.34 4.18
C GLU A 108 6.83 -5.76 5.20
N SER A 109 6.52 -4.59 5.79
CA SER A 109 7.39 -3.97 6.80
C SER A 109 7.28 -4.61 8.19
N VAL A 110 6.21 -5.35 8.47
CA VAL A 110 5.97 -5.98 9.78
C VAL A 110 6.28 -7.48 9.72
N LYS A 111 7.29 -7.93 10.48
CA LYS A 111 7.63 -9.35 10.64
C LYS A 111 6.65 -10.04 11.60
N GLY A 112 6.57 -11.37 11.55
CA GLY A 112 5.78 -12.20 12.48
C GLY A 112 4.47 -12.74 11.91
N PHE A 113 4.18 -12.52 10.63
CA PHE A 113 3.08 -13.20 9.96
C PHE A 113 3.46 -14.65 9.63
N TYR A 114 2.62 -15.59 10.02
CA TYR A 114 2.76 -16.98 9.62
C TYR A 114 2.51 -17.16 8.11
N GLY A 115 3.22 -18.11 7.50
CA GLY A 115 2.94 -18.54 6.13
C GLY A 115 1.53 -19.13 6.01
N ARG A 116 0.94 -19.01 4.82
CA ARG A 116 -0.36 -19.63 4.50
C ARG A 116 -0.10 -20.88 3.66
N SER A 117 -0.65 -22.01 4.09
CA SER A 117 -0.68 -23.25 3.31
C SER A 117 -2.13 -23.56 2.97
N SER A 118 -2.43 -23.69 1.67
CA SER A 118 -3.76 -24.09 1.22
C SER A 118 -3.89 -25.61 1.36
N GLN A 119 -4.95 -26.05 2.04
CA GLN A 119 -5.32 -27.47 2.15
C GLN A 119 -6.56 -27.67 1.27
N PRO A 120 -6.39 -27.91 -0.04
CA PRO A 120 -7.53 -28.10 -0.93
C PRO A 120 -8.23 -29.40 -0.59
N TYR A 121 -9.56 -29.36 -0.56
CA TYR A 121 -10.39 -30.56 -0.47
C TYR A 121 -11.23 -30.65 -1.76
N PRO A 122 -10.87 -31.52 -2.71
CA PRO A 122 -11.61 -31.66 -3.95
C PRO A 122 -12.99 -32.26 -3.66
N LEU A 123 -14.04 -31.58 -4.11
CA LEU A 123 -15.40 -32.09 -4.08
C LEU A 123 -15.72 -32.80 -5.40
N PRO A 124 -16.53 -33.88 -5.36
CA PRO A 124 -17.02 -34.48 -6.59
C PRO A 124 -17.92 -33.48 -7.33
N LEU A 125 -17.83 -33.47 -8.65
CA LEU A 125 -18.69 -32.62 -9.48
C LEU A 125 -20.15 -33.09 -9.37
N PRO A 126 -21.10 -32.23 -8.96
CA PRO A 126 -22.51 -32.57 -8.94
C PRO A 126 -23.06 -32.86 -10.34
N GLU A 127 -23.99 -33.82 -10.46
CA GLU A 127 -24.64 -34.15 -11.73
C GLU A 127 -25.39 -32.95 -12.34
N ALA A 128 -26.00 -32.11 -11.51
CA ALA A 128 -26.72 -30.90 -11.94
C ALA A 128 -25.81 -29.87 -12.65
N TRP A 129 -24.49 -29.93 -12.42
CA TRP A 129 -23.53 -28.98 -12.98
C TRP A 129 -22.82 -29.52 -14.22
N LYS A 130 -23.10 -30.77 -14.63
CA LYS A 130 -22.57 -31.32 -15.88
C LYS A 130 -23.20 -30.59 -17.06
N ASP A 131 -22.36 -30.19 -18.01
CA ASP A 131 -22.76 -29.50 -19.23
C ASP A 131 -23.51 -28.17 -19.03
N SER A 132 -23.43 -27.60 -17.83
CA SER A 132 -24.06 -26.33 -17.46
C SER A 132 -23.07 -25.16 -17.54
N TYR A 133 -23.57 -23.94 -17.31
CA TYR A 133 -22.72 -22.74 -17.31
C TYR A 133 -21.67 -22.77 -16.18
N GLN A 134 -21.94 -23.49 -15.08
CA GLN A 134 -21.04 -23.66 -13.94
C GLN A 134 -19.76 -24.43 -14.30
N THR A 135 -19.75 -25.24 -15.36
CA THR A 135 -18.57 -26.03 -15.78
C THR A 135 -18.01 -25.62 -17.14
N ASN A 136 -18.85 -25.16 -18.07
CA ASN A 136 -18.45 -24.84 -19.45
C ASN A 136 -18.43 -23.34 -19.79
N GLY A 137 -18.85 -22.47 -18.86
CA GLY A 137 -18.89 -21.00 -19.05
C GLY A 137 -17.55 -20.29 -18.85
N LYS A 138 -17.54 -18.96 -18.94
CA LYS A 138 -16.36 -18.17 -18.55
C LYS A 138 -16.19 -18.22 -17.03
N LEU A 139 -14.96 -18.17 -16.52
CA LEU A 139 -14.68 -18.20 -15.09
C LEU A 139 -15.47 -17.15 -14.28
N ARG A 140 -15.68 -15.95 -14.85
CA ARG A 140 -16.52 -14.91 -14.21
C ARG A 140 -17.99 -15.32 -14.08
N GLU A 141 -18.53 -16.08 -15.03
CA GLU A 141 -19.92 -16.54 -14.96
C GLU A 141 -20.09 -17.71 -13.97
N GLN A 142 -19.00 -18.46 -13.72
CA GLN A 142 -18.96 -19.58 -12.78
C GLN A 142 -18.81 -19.13 -11.32
N LEU A 143 -18.09 -18.03 -11.07
CA LEU A 143 -17.76 -17.56 -9.72
C LEU A 143 -18.85 -16.68 -9.07
N TRP A 144 -19.77 -16.12 -9.86
CA TRP A 144 -20.79 -15.17 -9.43
C TRP A 144 -22.19 -15.60 -9.90
N GLY A 145 -22.66 -16.75 -9.39
CA GLY A 145 -23.97 -17.30 -9.74
C GLY A 145 -25.14 -16.36 -9.45
N GLU A 146 -25.00 -15.53 -8.41
CA GLU A 146 -25.99 -14.54 -7.99
C GLU A 146 -26.19 -13.40 -8.99
N GLU A 147 -25.18 -13.07 -9.80
CA GLU A 147 -25.31 -12.05 -10.86
C GLU A 147 -26.15 -12.59 -12.03
N ASN A 148 -26.11 -13.91 -12.25
CA ASN A 148 -26.83 -14.59 -13.33
C ASN A 148 -28.25 -15.03 -12.91
N GLN A 149 -28.48 -15.30 -11.62
CA GLN A 149 -29.77 -15.70 -11.05
C GLN A 149 -30.10 -14.86 -9.80
N PRO A 150 -30.54 -13.60 -9.99
CA PRO A 150 -30.78 -12.66 -8.88
C PRO A 150 -32.00 -13.01 -8.01
N ASP A 151 -32.81 -13.97 -8.45
CA ASP A 151 -33.93 -14.54 -7.69
C ASP A 151 -33.48 -15.56 -6.62
N GLY A 152 -32.19 -15.91 -6.61
CA GLY A 152 -31.62 -16.85 -5.64
C GLY A 152 -31.81 -18.32 -6.01
N GLY A 153 -32.34 -18.63 -7.21
CA GLY A 153 -32.53 -20.00 -7.68
C GLY A 153 -31.23 -20.82 -7.72
N TRP A 154 -30.08 -20.15 -7.88
CA TRP A 154 -28.76 -20.78 -7.87
C TRP A 154 -28.41 -21.48 -6.55
N LEU A 155 -29.04 -21.10 -5.43
CA LEU A 155 -28.85 -21.73 -4.12
C LEU A 155 -29.57 -23.08 -3.99
N GLU A 156 -30.64 -23.30 -4.75
CA GLU A 156 -31.42 -24.55 -4.68
C GLU A 156 -30.64 -25.73 -5.27
N ASP A 157 -29.77 -25.45 -6.24
CA ASP A 157 -28.88 -26.41 -6.91
C ASP A 157 -27.44 -26.41 -6.34
N ASP A 158 -27.17 -25.59 -5.31
CA ASP A 158 -25.87 -25.52 -4.65
C ASP A 158 -25.77 -26.51 -3.49
N HIS A 159 -25.23 -27.69 -3.79
CA HIS A 159 -25.01 -28.76 -2.81
C HIS A 159 -23.99 -28.41 -1.71
N VAL A 160 -23.27 -27.28 -1.82
CA VAL A 160 -22.33 -26.83 -0.78
C VAL A 160 -23.07 -26.25 0.45
N PHE A 161 -24.28 -25.72 0.27
CA PHE A 161 -25.09 -25.16 1.36
C PHE A 161 -26.14 -26.12 1.95
N LEU A 162 -26.33 -27.29 1.32
CA LEU A 162 -27.32 -28.29 1.72
C LEU A 162 -26.71 -29.45 2.54
N GLY A 163 -25.44 -29.35 2.94
CA GLY A 163 -24.70 -30.34 3.75
C GLY A 163 -24.31 -29.83 5.12
#